data_AF-C3UWN2-F1
#
_entry.id   AF-C3UWN2-F1
#
_cell.length_a   1.000
_cell.length_b   1.000
_cell.length_c   1.000
_cell.angle_alpha   90.00
_cell.angle_beta   90.00
_cell.angle_gamma   90.00
#
_symmetry.space_group_name_H-M   'P 1'
#
loop_
_entity.id
_entity.type
_entity.pdbx_description
1 polymer ?
#
loop_
_entity_poly.entity_id
_entity_poly.type
_entity_poly.pdbx_seq_one_letter_code
_entity_poly.pdbx_strand_id
1 'polypeptide(L)'
;HGRIENDADSTASISACNGLKGHFKLQRETYFIEPLKLPDSEAHAVFKYENVEKEDEAPKMCGVTQNWKSYEPIKKASQLVVTA
;
A
#
# COMPACT_ATOMS: atom_id res chain seq x y z
N HIS A 1 7.14 -6.17 8.98
CA HIS A 1 7.12 -6.53 7.55
C HIS A 1 7.23 -8.04 7.46
N GLY A 2 6.40 -8.69 6.65
CA GLY A 2 6.31 -10.16 6.55
C GLY A 2 5.85 -10.60 5.16
N ARG A 3 5.60 -11.90 5.02
CA ARG A 3 5.23 -12.56 3.77
C ARG A 3 4.17 -13.62 4.04
N ILE A 4 3.28 -13.87 3.08
CA ILE A 4 2.30 -14.96 3.13
C ILE A 4 3.02 -16.28 2.86
N GLU A 5 2.67 -17.30 3.64
CA GLU A 5 3.19 -18.65 3.45
C GLU A 5 2.88 -19.14 2.02
N ASN A 6 3.85 -19.81 1.39
CA ASN A 6 3.75 -20.33 0.03
C ASN A 6 3.61 -19.29 -1.11
N ASP A 7 3.63 -17.99 -0.84
CA ASP A 7 3.66 -16.94 -1.87
C ASP A 7 4.96 -16.12 -1.74
N ALA A 8 5.96 -16.40 -2.59
CA ALA A 8 7.26 -15.72 -2.59
C ALA A 8 7.21 -14.23 -2.97
N ASP A 9 6.20 -13.85 -3.76
CA ASP A 9 6.02 -12.49 -4.26
C ASP A 9 5.10 -11.65 -3.35
N SER A 10 4.57 -12.27 -2.29
CA SER A 10 3.70 -11.60 -1.32
C SER A 10 4.49 -10.66 -0.39
N THR A 11 3.76 -9.69 0.14
CA THR A 11 4.24 -8.80 1.19
C THR A 11 3.13 -8.63 2.21
N ALA A 12 3.47 -8.37 3.46
CA ALA A 12 2.52 -8.11 4.52
C ALA A 12 3.07 -7.06 5.48
N SER A 13 2.21 -6.13 5.89
CA SER A 13 2.49 -5.17 6.95
C SER A 13 1.24 -5.00 7.79
N ILE A 14 1.26 -5.57 9.00
CA ILE A 14 0.13 -5.62 9.92
C ILE A 14 0.57 -5.05 11.27
N SER A 15 -0.24 -4.17 11.84
CA SER A 15 -0.15 -3.69 13.22
C SER A 15 -1.20 -4.37 14.07
N ALA A 16 -0.86 -4.74 15.31
CA ALA A 16 -1.81 -5.20 16.33
C ALA A 16 -2.30 -4.07 17.27
N CYS A 17 -1.85 -2.83 17.05
CA CYS A 17 -2.26 -1.69 17.85
C CYS A 17 -3.74 -1.38 17.60
N ASN A 18 -4.57 -1.48 18.65
CA ASN A 18 -6.01 -1.24 18.58
C ASN A 18 -6.75 -2.16 17.57
N GLY A 19 -6.35 -3.43 17.51
CA GLY A 19 -6.86 -4.43 16.58
C GLY A 19 -5.93 -4.68 15.39
N LEU A 20 -6.20 -5.75 14.64
CA LEU A 20 -5.43 -6.07 13.44
C LEU A 20 -5.78 -5.09 12.32
N LYS A 21 -4.77 -4.33 11.89
CA LYS A 21 -4.89 -3.39 10.77
C LYS A 21 -3.65 -3.47 9.89
N GLY A 22 -3.83 -3.35 8.58
CA GLY A 22 -2.71 -3.25 7.67
C GLY A 22 -3.05 -3.63 6.24
N HIS A 23 -2.03 -4.06 5.50
CA HIS A 23 -2.16 -4.51 4.12
C HIS A 23 -1.31 -5.75 3.86
N PHE A 24 -1.73 -6.53 2.87
CA PHE A 24 -0.95 -7.64 2.34
C PHE A 24 -1.17 -7.79 0.84
N LYS A 25 -0.19 -8.37 0.15
CA LYS A 25 -0.25 -8.69 -1.27
C LYS A 25 -0.35 -10.20 -1.42
N LEU A 26 -1.37 -10.69 -2.10
CA LEU A 26 -1.57 -12.11 -2.40
C LEU A 26 -1.80 -12.25 -3.90
N GLN A 27 -1.05 -13.13 -4.57
CA GLN A 27 -1.19 -13.35 -6.02
C GLN A 27 -1.12 -12.07 -6.86
N ARG A 28 -0.27 -11.14 -6.44
CA ARG A 28 -0.10 -9.79 -7.01
C ARG A 28 -1.24 -8.80 -6.78
N GLU A 29 -2.30 -9.19 -6.10
CA GLU A 29 -3.38 -8.30 -5.68
C GLU A 29 -3.14 -7.80 -4.26
N THR A 30 -3.41 -6.52 -4.01
CA THR A 30 -3.25 -5.91 -2.68
C THR A 30 -4.59 -5.91 -1.95
N TYR A 31 -4.56 -6.27 -0.66
CA TYR A 31 -5.71 -6.33 0.23
C TYR A 31 -5.45 -5.49 1.48
N PHE A 32 -6.52 -4.95 2.05
CA PHE A 32 -6.53 -4.25 3.34
C PHE A 32 -7.30 -5.06 4.36
N ILE A 33 -6.83 -5.00 5.61
CA ILE A 33 -7.54 -5.52 6.77
C ILE A 33 -7.72 -4.38 7.78
N GLU A 34 -8.94 -4.24 8.30
CA GLU A 34 -9.24 -3.31 9.39
C GLU A 34 -10.32 -3.85 10.33
N PRO A 35 -10.31 -3.45 11.62
CA PRO A 35 -11.36 -3.82 12.56
C PRO A 35 -12.71 -3.22 12.18
N LEU A 36 -13.80 -3.96 12.38
CA LEU A 36 -15.14 -3.41 12.27
C LEU A 36 -15.44 -2.47 13.44
N LYS A 37 -16.22 -1.41 13.21
CA LYS A 37 -16.61 -0.42 14.25
C LYS A 37 -17.69 -0.94 15.20
N LEU A 38 -17.91 -2.25 15.24
CA LEU A 38 -18.93 -2.86 16.09
C LEU A 38 -18.35 -3.07 17.49
N PRO A 39 -19.02 -2.63 18.56
CA PRO A 39 -18.60 -2.94 19.92
C PRO A 39 -18.54 -4.45 20.10
N ASP A 40 -17.47 -4.93 20.75
CA ASP A 40 -17.20 -6.34 21.09
C ASP A 40 -17.03 -7.30 19.91
N SER A 41 -16.86 -6.80 18.69
CA SER A 41 -16.60 -7.65 17.53
C SER A 41 -15.10 -7.76 17.28
N GLU A 42 -14.54 -8.95 17.46
CA GLU A 42 -13.19 -9.31 17.00
C GLU A 42 -13.12 -9.48 15.47
N ALA A 43 -14.17 -9.12 14.73
CA ALA A 43 -14.24 -9.29 13.29
C ALA A 43 -13.50 -8.17 12.53
N HIS A 44 -12.89 -8.56 11.41
CA HIS A 44 -12.18 -7.67 10.50
C HIS A 44 -12.83 -7.66 9.13
N ALA A 45 -12.87 -6.50 8.50
CA ALA A 45 -13.16 -6.39 7.08
C ALA A 45 -11.88 -6.66 6.28
N VAL A 46 -11.99 -7.43 5.20
CA VAL A 46 -10.91 -7.64 4.22
C VAL A 46 -11.42 -7.24 2.85
N PHE A 47 -10.71 -6.33 2.17
CA PHE A 47 -11.11 -5.82 0.87
C PHE A 47 -9.89 -5.58 -0.04
N LYS A 48 -10.06 -5.81 -1.34
CA LYS A 48 -9.03 -5.52 -2.35
C LYS A 48 -8.82 -4.00 -2.48
N TYR A 49 -7.55 -3.58 -2.65
CA TYR A 49 -7.16 -2.18 -2.84
C TYR A 49 -7.75 -1.55 -4.09
N GLU A 50 -7.99 -2.32 -5.15
CA GLU A 50 -8.63 -1.83 -6.37
C GLU A 50 -10.06 -1.28 -6.10
N ASN A 51 -10.69 -1.69 -4.99
CA ASN A 51 -11.97 -1.13 -4.53
C ASN A 51 -11.80 0.06 -3.58
N VAL A 52 -10.56 0.48 -3.30
CA VAL A 52 -10.16 1.59 -2.40
C VAL A 52 -9.69 2.78 -3.20
N GLU A 53 -9.73 2.72 -4.54
CA GLU A 53 -9.84 3.92 -5.37
C GLU A 53 -11.22 4.55 -5.13
N LYS A 54 -11.45 5.03 -3.90
CA LYS A 54 -12.33 6.17 -3.70
C LYS A 54 -11.60 7.33 -4.34
N GLU A 55 -12.05 7.67 -5.54
CA GLU A 55 -11.64 8.79 -6.38
C GLU A 55 -11.62 10.17 -5.67
N ASP A 56 -11.98 10.27 -4.39
CA ASP A 56 -12.23 11.51 -3.67
C ASP A 56 -11.18 11.92 -2.63
N GLU A 57 -10.17 11.10 -2.35
CA GLU A 57 -9.17 11.47 -1.34
C GLU A 57 -7.76 11.49 -1.93
N ALA A 58 -7.32 12.70 -2.30
CA ALA A 58 -5.94 12.98 -2.70
C ALA A 58 -4.96 12.25 -1.77
N PRO A 59 -3.84 11.69 -2.30
CA PRO A 59 -2.87 10.95 -1.50
C PRO A 59 -2.55 11.72 -0.22
N LYS A 60 -3.04 11.25 0.92
CA LYS A 60 -2.82 11.89 2.22
C LYS A 60 -1.38 11.62 2.63
N MET A 61 -0.48 12.44 2.13
CA MET A 61 0.92 12.42 2.52
C MET A 61 1.04 13.09 3.90
N CYS A 62 1.39 12.32 4.91
CA CYS A 62 1.83 12.85 6.20
C CYS A 62 3.24 13.43 6.05
N GLY A 63 3.42 14.71 6.36
CA GLY A 63 4.75 15.33 6.51
C GLY A 63 5.33 16.02 5.27
N VAL A 64 4.57 16.14 4.17
CA VAL A 64 5.05 16.84 2.95
C VAL A 64 4.12 17.99 2.59
N THR A 65 4.53 19.22 2.92
CA THR A 65 4.00 20.44 2.31
C THR A 65 4.77 20.73 1.02
N GLN A 66 4.54 19.97 -0.06
CA GLN A 66 5.03 20.37 -1.39
C GLN A 66 3.88 20.58 -2.37
N ASN A 67 3.77 21.82 -2.81
CA ASN A 67 2.90 22.30 -3.87
C ASN A 67 3.34 21.65 -5.20
N TRP A 68 2.73 20.53 -5.56
CA TRP A 68 2.98 19.75 -6.77
C TRP A 68 2.57 20.55 -8.03
N LYS A 69 3.41 21.46 -8.50
CA LYS A 69 3.33 21.86 -9.91
C LYS A 69 3.85 20.68 -10.72
N SER A 70 2.94 20.05 -11.47
CA SER A 70 3.16 18.99 -12.47
C SER A 70 4.59 19.02 -13.03
N TYR A 71 5.46 18.13 -12.55
CA TYR A 71 6.74 17.89 -13.19
C TYR A 71 6.50 16.87 -14.30
N GLU A 72 6.69 17.33 -15.54
CA GLU A 72 6.63 16.51 -16.75
C GLU A 72 7.47 15.23 -16.65
N PRO A 73 7.17 14.18 -17.44
CA PRO A 73 7.86 12.91 -17.33
C PRO A 73 9.35 13.09 -17.61
N ILE A 74 10.19 12.79 -16.62
CA ILE A 74 11.64 12.84 -16.77
C ILE A 74 12.01 11.82 -17.85
N LYS A 75 12.42 12.34 -19.01
CA LYS A 75 12.93 11.55 -20.15
C LYS A 75 14.07 10.65 -19.66
N LYS A 76 13.95 9.34 -19.90
CA LYS A 76 14.99 8.36 -19.54
C LYS A 76 16.32 8.78 -20.15
N ALA A 77 17.34 8.99 -19.30
CA ALA A 77 18.70 9.14 -19.77
C ALA A 77 19.29 7.75 -20.07
N SER A 78 19.76 7.60 -21.31
CA SER A 78 20.40 6.41 -21.87
C SER A 78 21.65 5.96 -21.12
N GLN A 79 21.89 4.67 -21.24
CA GLN A 79 22.94 3.83 -20.65
C GLN A 79 24.35 4.47 -20.67
N LEU A 80 25.02 4.46 -19.53
CA LEU A 80 26.44 4.83 -19.42
C LEU A 80 27.28 3.59 -19.71
N VAL A 81 27.96 3.58 -20.86
CA VAL A 81 28.98 2.59 -21.22
C VAL A 81 30.17 2.78 -20.28
N VAL A 82 30.52 1.71 -19.56
CA VAL A 82 31.76 1.64 -18.76
C VAL A 82 32.89 1.22 -19.70
N THR A 83 33.89 2.09 -19.88
CA THR A 83 35.19 1.70 -20.45
C THR A 83 36.21 1.52 -19.32
N ALA A 84 36.99 0.45 -19.47
CA ALA A 84 37.94 -0.12 -18.51
C ALA A 84 39.15 0.74 -18.19
#